data_AF-A0A2P7BRP6-F1
#
_entry.id   AF-A0A2P7BRP6-F1
#
_cell.length_a   1.000
_cell.length_b   1.000
_cell.length_c   1.000
_cell.angle_alpha   90.00
_cell.angle_beta   90.00
_cell.angle_gamma   90.00
#
_symmetry.space_group_name_H-M   'P 1'
#
loop_
_entity.id
_entity.type
_entity.pdbx_description
1 polymer ?
#
loop_
_entity_poly.entity_id
_entity_poly.type
_entity_poly.pdbx_seq_one_letter_code
_entity_poly.pdbx_strand_id
1 'polypeptide(L)'
;MEIPFPYRSDSPSAFPKSKSHSLLTRWRNINVRKRHDPVKIYPLRTGDIRPLGPEDIPLIFLTHNSIQFLPSFLAHYRNLGVTRFLCVDDQSTDGTRENLLKEKDVDVFGSDVRYRQANGGNLWREALVRIFGTKRWYMNVDCDEYLVYDGCETRKLPELIAALEAKGVLHCPAPMIDCYPSNSIKSAVFDGSTDIMPWQIANSFDRQGYRLFRTSSAMTMMGGPRDRLLDDPEHYDELMKYPLLFVEHEIAFTISIHKPWPFDRNFSPIYGSLLHFKFFSETEEFVKKAIAGGQYFKGSRAYKTMLEAITAGKLDNLNSNVSVQYQGSKQLLDLGFFKSAF
;
A
#
# COMPACT_ATOMS: atom_id res chain seq x y z
N MET A 1 14.33 -11.39 -12.39
CA MET A 1 14.89 -10.68 -13.56
C MET A 1 14.73 -9.20 -13.31
N GLU A 2 15.83 -8.45 -13.34
CA GLU A 2 15.79 -7.00 -13.08
C GLU A 2 15.12 -6.24 -14.22
N ILE A 3 14.40 -5.19 -13.87
CA ILE A 3 13.70 -4.28 -14.77
C ILE A 3 14.28 -2.88 -14.48
N PRO A 4 14.79 -2.16 -15.50
CA PRO A 4 15.29 -0.80 -15.29
C PRO A 4 14.22 0.09 -14.66
N PHE A 5 14.57 0.71 -13.53
CA PHE A 5 13.66 1.57 -12.77
C PHE A 5 14.46 2.63 -11.98
N PRO A 6 13.98 3.88 -11.85
CA PRO A 6 12.82 4.47 -12.52
C PRO A 6 12.89 4.38 -14.06
N TYR A 7 11.72 4.41 -14.71
CA TYR A 7 11.64 4.33 -16.17
C TYR A 7 12.37 5.51 -16.83
N ARG A 8 13.06 5.23 -17.93
CA ARG A 8 13.64 6.21 -18.84
C ARG A 8 12.77 6.32 -20.09
N SER A 9 12.98 7.36 -20.91
CA SER A 9 12.21 7.60 -22.14
C SER A 9 12.27 6.44 -23.15
N ASP A 10 13.35 5.66 -23.11
CA ASP A 10 13.59 4.47 -23.94
C ASP A 10 13.19 3.15 -23.26
N SER A 11 12.64 3.21 -22.03
CA SER A 11 12.32 1.99 -21.28
C SER A 11 11.19 1.20 -21.92
N PRO A 12 11.41 -0.10 -22.21
CA PRO A 12 10.45 -0.91 -22.94
C PRO A 12 9.09 -0.96 -22.23
N SER A 13 8.01 -1.00 -23.02
CA SER A 13 6.64 -1.22 -22.50
C SER A 13 6.42 -2.67 -22.07
N ALA A 14 7.22 -3.60 -22.60
CA ALA A 14 7.14 -5.01 -22.30
C ALA A 14 8.16 -5.42 -21.23
N PHE A 15 7.69 -6.08 -20.17
CA PHE A 15 8.58 -6.71 -19.20
C PHE A 15 9.26 -7.91 -19.84
N PRO A 16 10.57 -8.08 -19.61
CA PRO A 16 11.26 -9.23 -20.14
C PRO A 16 10.64 -10.52 -19.53
N LYS A 17 10.25 -11.45 -20.41
CA LYS A 17 9.62 -12.73 -20.07
C LYS A 17 10.51 -13.87 -20.57
N SER A 18 10.93 -14.76 -19.68
CA SER A 18 11.50 -16.04 -20.09
C SER A 18 10.45 -17.15 -20.04
N LYS A 19 10.56 -18.18 -20.90
CA LYS A 19 9.68 -19.36 -20.88
C LYS A 19 9.62 -20.04 -19.50
N SER A 20 10.76 -20.13 -18.79
CA SER A 20 10.83 -20.73 -17.44
C SER A 20 9.96 -19.99 -16.42
N HIS A 21 10.07 -18.66 -16.34
CA HIS A 21 9.21 -17.84 -15.48
C HIS A 21 7.72 -18.03 -15.79
N SER A 22 7.33 -18.07 -17.08
CA SER A 22 5.93 -18.27 -17.45
C SER A 22 5.39 -19.63 -17.00
N LEU A 23 6.18 -20.71 -17.12
CA LEU A 23 5.81 -22.04 -16.65
C LEU A 23 5.69 -22.08 -15.12
N LEU A 24 6.64 -21.45 -14.41
CA LEU A 24 6.62 -21.36 -12.95
C LEU A 24 5.42 -20.55 -12.43
N THR A 25 5.03 -19.46 -13.11
CA THR A 25 3.81 -18.70 -12.76
C THR A 25 2.57 -19.57 -12.91
N ARG A 26 2.43 -20.29 -14.03
CA ARG A 26 1.30 -21.21 -14.27
C ARG A 26 1.25 -22.32 -13.22
N TRP A 27 2.39 -22.96 -12.95
CA TRP A 27 2.49 -23.99 -11.90
C TRP A 27 2.11 -23.43 -10.53
N ARG A 28 2.59 -22.23 -10.16
CA ARG A 28 2.22 -21.59 -8.90
C ARG A 28 0.73 -21.28 -8.80
N ASN A 29 0.10 -20.81 -9.89
CA ASN A 29 -1.34 -20.56 -9.92
C ASN A 29 -2.16 -21.83 -9.65
N ILE A 30 -1.75 -22.97 -10.23
CA ILE A 30 -2.43 -24.27 -10.03
C ILE A 30 -2.23 -24.79 -8.60
N ASN A 31 -1.05 -24.58 -8.02
CA ASN A 31 -0.69 -25.11 -6.70
C ASN A 31 -1.03 -24.18 -5.53
N VAL A 32 -1.81 -23.11 -5.75
CA VAL A 32 -2.28 -22.27 -4.64
C VAL A 32 -3.14 -23.10 -3.70
N ARG A 33 -2.64 -23.31 -2.49
CA ARG A 33 -3.40 -23.96 -1.42
C ARG A 33 -4.44 -22.97 -0.90
N LYS A 34 -5.71 -23.27 -1.11
CA LYS A 34 -6.81 -22.56 -0.45
C LYS A 34 -6.80 -22.92 1.03
N ARG A 35 -6.69 -21.93 1.91
CA ARG A 35 -6.94 -22.14 3.35
C ARG A 35 -8.44 -22.30 3.55
N HIS A 36 -8.83 -23.33 4.28
CA HIS A 36 -10.25 -23.71 4.40
C HIS A 36 -10.94 -23.02 5.58
N ASP A 37 -10.19 -22.54 6.58
CA ASP A 37 -10.79 -21.90 7.76
C ASP A 37 -10.83 -20.37 7.60
N PRO A 38 -12.01 -19.78 7.31
CA PRO A 38 -12.16 -18.34 7.32
C PRO A 38 -11.96 -17.76 8.72
N VAL A 39 -11.28 -16.62 8.80
CA VAL A 39 -11.37 -15.77 9.99
C VAL A 39 -12.73 -15.11 10.06
N LYS A 40 -13.27 -14.99 11.28
CA LYS A 40 -14.53 -14.30 11.51
C LYS A 40 -14.27 -12.79 11.64
N ILE A 41 -15.06 -12.01 10.90
CA ILE A 41 -15.21 -10.57 11.10
C ILE A 41 -16.68 -10.24 11.34
N TYR A 42 -16.95 -9.18 12.07
CA TYR A 42 -18.31 -8.74 12.41
C TYR A 42 -18.42 -7.22 12.36
N PRO A 43 -19.56 -6.67 11.91
CA PRO A 43 -19.77 -5.22 11.93
C PRO A 43 -19.67 -4.67 13.35
N LEU A 44 -19.06 -3.49 13.49
CA LEU A 44 -19.00 -2.74 14.75
C LEU A 44 -20.10 -1.67 14.88
N ARG A 45 -20.82 -1.38 13.78
CA ARG A 45 -22.03 -0.55 13.82
C ARG A 45 -23.28 -1.39 14.05
N THR A 46 -24.28 -0.77 14.67
CA THR A 46 -25.65 -1.28 14.69
C THR A 46 -26.36 -0.92 13.39
N GLY A 47 -27.08 -1.88 12.81
CA GLY A 47 -27.78 -1.73 11.52
C GLY A 47 -27.19 -2.61 10.42
N ASP A 48 -27.93 -2.76 9.34
CA ASP A 48 -27.52 -3.59 8.20
C ASP A 48 -26.41 -2.90 7.39
N ILE A 49 -25.37 -3.68 7.05
CA ILE A 49 -24.37 -3.24 6.09
C ILE A 49 -25.03 -3.18 4.72
N ARG A 50 -25.04 -1.99 4.10
CA ARG A 50 -25.60 -1.86 2.74
C ARG A 50 -24.70 -2.61 1.74
N PRO A 51 -25.27 -3.35 0.78
CA PRO A 51 -24.51 -3.89 -0.35
C PRO A 51 -23.78 -2.81 -1.14
N LEU A 52 -22.75 -3.20 -1.90
CA LEU A 52 -22.10 -2.31 -2.87
C LEU A 52 -22.93 -2.25 -4.16
N GLY A 53 -23.25 -1.04 -4.61
CA GLY A 53 -23.87 -0.80 -5.92
C GLY A 53 -22.88 -0.94 -7.08
N PRO A 54 -23.34 -0.88 -8.34
CA PRO A 54 -22.47 -1.00 -9.52
C PRO A 54 -21.46 0.16 -9.62
N GLU A 55 -21.86 1.37 -9.24
CA GLU A 55 -21.02 2.57 -9.27
C GLU A 55 -20.10 2.70 -8.04
N ASP A 56 -20.23 1.82 -7.04
CA ASP A 56 -19.41 1.92 -5.84
C ASP A 56 -17.95 1.52 -6.16
N ILE A 57 -17.00 2.37 -5.76
CA ILE A 57 -15.56 2.07 -5.74
C ILE A 57 -15.18 1.77 -4.29
N PRO A 58 -15.08 0.50 -3.90
CA PRO A 58 -14.68 0.11 -2.55
C PRO A 58 -13.17 0.24 -2.35
N LEU A 59 -12.79 0.77 -1.20
CA LEU A 59 -11.43 0.74 -0.67
C LEU A 59 -11.39 -0.14 0.57
N ILE A 60 -10.49 -1.12 0.59
CA ILE A 60 -10.17 -1.96 1.74
C ILE A 60 -8.93 -1.41 2.42
N PHE A 61 -9.01 -1.24 3.74
CA PHE A 61 -7.87 -0.88 4.58
C PHE A 61 -8.01 -1.50 5.97
N LEU A 62 -6.91 -1.59 6.70
CA LEU A 62 -6.87 -2.16 8.05
C LEU A 62 -6.26 -1.13 8.99
N THR A 63 -6.78 -1.04 10.21
CA THR A 63 -6.30 -0.05 11.19
C THR A 63 -5.88 -0.70 12.50
N HIS A 64 -4.84 -0.14 13.11
CA HIS A 64 -4.53 -0.31 14.52
C HIS A 64 -3.86 0.97 15.00
N ASN A 65 -4.56 1.75 15.82
CA ASN A 65 -4.08 3.03 16.33
C ASN A 65 -3.54 3.95 15.23
N SER A 66 -4.40 4.29 14.27
CA SER A 66 -4.05 5.00 13.04
C SER A 66 -4.70 6.38 12.97
N ILE A 67 -5.14 6.92 14.11
CA ILE A 67 -5.98 8.14 14.18
C ILE A 67 -5.36 9.32 13.43
N GLN A 68 -4.04 9.47 13.50
CA GLN A 68 -3.30 10.56 12.86
C GLN A 68 -3.45 10.58 11.33
N PHE A 69 -3.61 9.41 10.69
CA PHE A 69 -3.70 9.33 9.24
C PHE A 69 -5.14 9.43 8.73
N LEU A 70 -6.15 9.12 9.55
CA LEU A 70 -7.52 8.97 9.07
C LEU A 70 -8.05 10.21 8.34
N PRO A 71 -7.86 11.45 8.84
CA PRO A 71 -8.46 12.61 8.19
C PRO A 71 -7.93 12.84 6.77
N SER A 72 -6.61 12.85 6.60
CA SER A 72 -5.97 13.02 5.29
C SER A 72 -6.19 11.82 4.38
N PHE A 73 -6.16 10.59 4.91
CA PHE A 73 -6.42 9.37 4.16
C PHE A 73 -7.82 9.37 3.55
N LEU A 74 -8.86 9.62 4.36
CA LEU A 74 -10.24 9.66 3.88
C LEU A 74 -10.44 10.80 2.88
N ALA A 75 -9.88 11.99 3.16
CA ALA A 75 -9.97 13.13 2.26
C ALA A 75 -9.34 12.84 0.89
N HIS A 76 -8.13 12.26 0.86
CA HIS A 76 -7.43 11.89 -0.37
C HIS A 76 -8.25 10.92 -1.21
N TYR A 77 -8.69 9.82 -0.62
CA TYR A 77 -9.38 8.78 -1.38
C TYR A 77 -10.80 9.16 -1.79
N ARG A 78 -11.52 9.94 -0.97
CA ARG A 78 -12.79 10.57 -1.39
C ARG A 78 -12.57 11.50 -2.58
N ASN A 79 -11.52 12.33 -2.55
CA ASN A 79 -11.19 13.19 -3.68
C ASN A 79 -10.83 12.37 -4.93
N LEU A 80 -10.21 11.20 -4.80
CA LEU A 80 -9.95 10.31 -5.92
C LEU A 80 -11.21 9.57 -6.44
N GLY A 81 -12.35 9.65 -5.74
CA GLY A 81 -13.60 9.02 -6.15
C GLY A 81 -13.89 7.67 -5.51
N VAL A 82 -13.21 7.31 -4.42
CA VAL A 82 -13.64 6.18 -3.57
C VAL A 82 -14.98 6.55 -2.92
N THR A 83 -15.96 5.66 -3.05
CA THR A 83 -17.32 5.89 -2.54
C THR A 83 -17.62 5.08 -1.27
N ARG A 84 -16.85 4.02 -1.02
CA ARG A 84 -17.04 3.11 0.09
C ARG A 84 -15.73 2.67 0.71
N PHE A 85 -15.67 2.73 2.03
CA PHE A 85 -14.50 2.39 2.83
C PHE A 85 -14.81 1.18 3.68
N LEU A 86 -14.07 0.09 3.48
CA LEU A 86 -14.25 -1.19 4.12
C LEU A 86 -13.07 -1.42 5.06
N CYS A 87 -13.30 -1.20 6.36
CA CYS A 87 -12.24 -1.21 7.37
C CYS A 87 -12.35 -2.42 8.28
N VAL A 88 -11.25 -3.11 8.55
CA VAL A 88 -11.15 -3.95 9.76
C VAL A 88 -10.26 -3.24 10.78
N ASP A 89 -10.84 -2.95 11.94
CA ASP A 89 -10.14 -2.39 13.07
C ASP A 89 -9.55 -3.50 13.96
N ASP A 90 -8.22 -3.59 14.03
CA ASP A 90 -7.49 -4.51 14.87
C ASP A 90 -7.40 -3.99 16.31
N GLN A 91 -8.55 -3.76 16.94
CA GLN A 91 -8.64 -3.42 18.36
C GLN A 91 -7.88 -2.13 18.72
N SER A 92 -8.17 -1.04 18.01
CA SER A 92 -7.59 0.27 18.33
C SER A 92 -8.09 0.80 19.68
N THR A 93 -7.27 1.63 20.33
CA THR A 93 -7.49 2.21 21.66
C THR A 93 -7.20 3.72 21.72
N ASP A 94 -6.90 4.34 20.59
CA ASP A 94 -6.49 5.76 20.47
C ASP A 94 -7.60 6.67 19.94
N GLY A 95 -8.84 6.17 19.79
CA GLY A 95 -9.93 6.90 19.15
C GLY A 95 -10.11 6.60 17.66
N THR A 96 -9.24 5.80 17.02
CA THR A 96 -9.34 5.40 15.60
C THR A 96 -10.72 4.83 15.29
N ARG A 97 -11.16 3.85 16.09
CA ARG A 97 -12.43 3.16 15.90
C ARG A 97 -13.61 4.13 16.02
N GLU A 98 -13.63 4.91 17.09
CA GLU A 98 -14.70 5.84 17.42
C GLU A 98 -14.89 6.90 16.33
N ASN A 99 -13.78 7.33 15.69
CA ASN A 99 -13.85 8.29 14.59
C ASN A 99 -14.34 7.64 13.29
N LEU A 100 -13.84 6.45 12.93
CA LEU A 100 -14.35 5.71 11.76
C LEU A 100 -15.85 5.39 11.88
N LEU A 101 -16.32 5.07 13.08
CA LEU A 101 -17.73 4.83 13.37
C LEU A 101 -18.62 6.07 13.25
N LYS A 102 -18.09 7.27 12.97
CA LYS A 102 -18.87 8.48 12.64
C LYS A 102 -19.00 8.72 11.13
N GLU A 103 -18.14 8.12 10.32
CA GLU A 103 -18.08 8.32 8.87
C GLU A 103 -19.14 7.50 8.14
N LYS A 104 -20.06 8.13 7.41
CA LYS A 104 -21.25 7.45 6.85
C LYS A 104 -20.94 6.50 5.68
N ASP A 105 -19.81 6.71 5.03
CA ASP A 105 -19.28 5.94 3.90
C ASP A 105 -18.29 4.85 4.33
N VAL A 106 -18.06 4.69 5.65
CA VAL A 106 -17.17 3.67 6.22
C VAL A 106 -17.97 2.56 6.89
N ASP A 107 -17.75 1.32 6.45
CA ASP A 107 -18.17 0.10 7.12
C ASP A 107 -17.00 -0.44 7.95
N VAL A 108 -17.16 -0.42 9.27
CA VAL A 108 -16.12 -0.85 10.21
C VAL A 108 -16.44 -2.22 10.76
N PHE A 109 -15.47 -3.12 10.67
CA PHE A 109 -15.53 -4.50 11.18
C PHE A 109 -14.50 -4.72 12.28
N GLY A 110 -14.82 -5.60 13.22
CA GLY A 110 -13.92 -6.15 14.22
C GLY A 110 -13.61 -7.61 13.94
N SER A 111 -12.63 -8.16 14.68
CA SER A 111 -12.28 -9.59 14.62
C SER A 111 -11.82 -10.10 15.99
N ASP A 112 -12.05 -11.40 16.21
CA ASP A 112 -11.62 -12.11 17.43
C ASP A 112 -10.14 -12.49 17.41
N VAL A 113 -9.53 -12.48 16.23
CA VAL A 113 -8.09 -12.71 16.05
C VAL A 113 -7.35 -11.37 15.89
N ARG A 114 -6.02 -11.39 16.04
CA ARG A 114 -5.16 -10.23 15.78
C ARG A 114 -4.49 -10.30 14.41
N TYR A 115 -3.91 -9.19 13.95
CA TYR A 115 -3.28 -9.03 12.64
C TYR A 115 -2.37 -10.21 12.22
N ARG A 116 -1.50 -10.67 13.14
CA ARG A 116 -0.60 -11.80 12.89
C ARG A 116 -1.35 -13.11 12.64
N GLN A 117 -2.37 -13.39 13.45
CA GLN A 117 -3.21 -14.59 13.33
C GLN A 117 -4.05 -14.54 12.04
N ALA A 118 -4.44 -13.34 11.60
CA ALA A 118 -5.11 -13.10 10.33
C ALA A 118 -4.17 -13.13 9.10
N ASN A 119 -2.97 -13.73 9.23
CA ASN A 119 -1.94 -13.81 8.18
C ASN A 119 -1.49 -12.43 7.66
N GLY A 120 -1.20 -11.50 8.59
CA GLY A 120 -0.89 -10.11 8.23
C GLY A 120 -2.12 -9.41 7.64
N GLY A 121 -3.30 -9.70 8.18
CA GLY A 121 -4.58 -9.14 7.73
C GLY A 121 -5.09 -9.64 6.38
N ASN A 122 -4.35 -10.49 5.65
CA ASN A 122 -4.79 -11.03 4.37
C ASN A 122 -6.13 -11.79 4.48
N LEU A 123 -6.36 -12.51 5.59
CA LEU A 123 -7.59 -13.26 5.80
C LEU A 123 -8.79 -12.33 6.07
N TRP A 124 -8.57 -11.15 6.66
CA TRP A 124 -9.62 -10.15 6.83
C TRP A 124 -10.01 -9.51 5.49
N ARG A 125 -9.02 -9.21 4.64
CA ARG A 125 -9.27 -8.67 3.29
C ARG A 125 -10.06 -9.65 2.44
N GLU A 126 -9.71 -10.94 2.49
CA GLU A 126 -10.48 -12.00 1.87
C GLU A 126 -11.91 -12.05 2.43
N ALA A 127 -12.09 -11.99 3.75
CA ALA A 127 -13.42 -11.99 4.37
C ALA A 127 -14.29 -10.79 3.92
N LEU A 128 -13.69 -9.59 3.78
CA LEU A 128 -14.38 -8.43 3.21
C LEU A 128 -14.82 -8.68 1.76
N VAL A 129 -13.95 -9.24 0.91
CA VAL A 129 -14.31 -9.60 -0.48
C VAL A 129 -15.45 -10.63 -0.51
N ARG A 130 -15.50 -11.58 0.44
CA ARG A 130 -16.63 -12.52 0.54
C ARG A 130 -17.95 -11.85 0.89
N ILE A 131 -17.91 -10.85 1.78
CA ILE A 131 -19.10 -10.09 2.20
C ILE A 131 -19.61 -9.21 1.05
N PHE A 132 -18.70 -8.50 0.37
CA PHE A 132 -19.04 -7.44 -0.58
C PHE A 132 -19.00 -7.86 -2.05
N GLY A 133 -18.55 -9.09 -2.33
CA GLY A 133 -18.61 -9.72 -3.63
C GLY A 133 -17.36 -9.56 -4.49
N THR A 134 -17.33 -10.31 -5.57
CA THR A 134 -16.24 -10.37 -6.57
C THR A 134 -16.69 -9.78 -7.90
N LYS A 135 -15.84 -9.89 -8.93
CA LYS A 135 -15.99 -9.35 -10.30
C LYS A 135 -16.11 -7.83 -10.32
N ARG A 136 -15.31 -7.16 -9.51
CA ARG A 136 -15.25 -5.69 -9.43
C ARG A 136 -13.88 -5.19 -9.01
N TRP A 137 -13.65 -3.90 -9.22
CA TRP A 137 -12.46 -3.22 -8.75
C TRP A 137 -12.51 -2.98 -7.25
N TYR A 138 -11.37 -3.19 -6.60
CA TYR A 138 -11.10 -2.82 -5.21
C TYR A 138 -9.81 -2.01 -5.16
N MET A 139 -9.85 -0.92 -4.38
CA MET A 139 -8.65 -0.28 -3.87
C MET A 139 -8.23 -0.96 -2.57
N ASN A 140 -6.94 -1.16 -2.33
CA ASN A 140 -6.41 -1.85 -1.17
C ASN A 140 -5.10 -1.22 -0.70
N VAL A 141 -5.16 -0.46 0.38
CA VAL A 141 -4.04 0.34 0.90
C VAL A 141 -4.02 0.35 2.42
N ASP A 142 -2.88 0.71 2.98
CA ASP A 142 -2.75 0.99 4.42
C ASP A 142 -2.92 2.52 4.65
N CYS A 143 -3.21 2.96 5.89
CA CYS A 143 -3.53 4.37 6.17
C CYS A 143 -2.38 5.35 5.91
N ASP A 144 -1.15 4.85 5.88
CA ASP A 144 0.07 5.59 5.57
C ASP A 144 0.44 5.57 4.07
N GLU A 145 -0.45 5.07 3.20
CA GLU A 145 -0.22 4.93 1.76
C GLU A 145 -1.22 5.74 0.91
N TYR A 146 -0.69 6.57 0.00
CA TYR A 146 -1.47 7.51 -0.81
C TYR A 146 -1.19 7.29 -2.29
N LEU A 147 -2.19 6.79 -3.03
CA LEU A 147 -2.06 6.56 -4.47
C LEU A 147 -1.96 7.88 -5.23
N VAL A 148 -0.93 7.98 -6.06
CA VAL A 148 -0.68 9.05 -7.01
C VAL A 148 -0.51 8.44 -8.39
N TYR A 149 -1.18 8.99 -9.39
CA TYR A 149 -1.10 8.59 -10.79
C TYR A 149 -1.19 9.84 -11.67
N ASP A 150 -0.88 9.69 -12.96
CA ASP A 150 -0.83 10.83 -13.89
C ASP A 150 -2.13 11.67 -13.86
N GLY A 151 -2.01 12.91 -13.40
CA GLY A 151 -3.13 13.85 -13.32
C GLY A 151 -4.17 13.53 -12.25
N CYS A 152 -3.84 12.75 -11.21
CA CYS A 152 -4.78 12.39 -10.13
C CYS A 152 -5.34 13.60 -9.35
N GLU A 153 -4.74 14.78 -9.49
CA GLU A 153 -5.27 16.04 -8.97
C GLU A 153 -6.59 16.44 -9.65
N THR A 154 -6.83 15.99 -10.88
CA THR A 154 -8.02 16.34 -11.68
C THR A 154 -8.79 15.14 -12.22
N ARG A 155 -8.10 14.05 -12.55
CA ARG A 155 -8.67 12.78 -13.02
C ARG A 155 -9.03 11.89 -11.83
N LYS A 156 -10.18 11.23 -11.91
CA LYS A 156 -10.70 10.36 -10.84
C LYS A 156 -10.42 8.88 -11.12
N LEU A 157 -10.52 8.05 -10.09
CA LEU A 157 -10.29 6.60 -10.18
C LEU A 157 -11.11 5.89 -11.26
N PRO A 158 -12.41 6.22 -11.51
CA PRO A 158 -13.14 5.63 -12.63
C PRO A 158 -12.42 5.79 -13.98
N GLU A 159 -11.79 6.95 -14.22
CA GLU A 159 -11.06 7.20 -15.47
C GLU A 159 -9.78 6.35 -15.55
N LEU A 160 -9.04 6.25 -14.44
CA LEU A 160 -7.88 5.36 -14.37
C LEU A 160 -8.30 3.89 -14.58
N ILE A 161 -9.38 3.45 -13.96
CA ILE A 161 -9.94 2.10 -14.11
C ILE A 161 -10.27 1.83 -15.57
N ALA A 162 -11.02 2.72 -16.23
CA ALA A 162 -11.36 2.57 -17.64
C ALA A 162 -10.11 2.50 -18.54
N ALA A 163 -9.09 3.32 -18.24
CA ALA A 163 -7.82 3.30 -18.97
C ALA A 163 -7.04 1.98 -18.77
N LEU A 164 -7.06 1.41 -17.55
CA LEU A 164 -6.45 0.12 -17.25
C LEU A 164 -7.18 -1.03 -17.95
N GLU A 165 -8.51 -1.02 -17.94
CA GLU A 165 -9.36 -2.00 -18.63
C GLU A 165 -9.11 -2.00 -20.13
N ALA A 166 -9.03 -0.82 -20.76
CA ALA A 166 -8.70 -0.69 -22.17
C ALA A 166 -7.32 -1.26 -22.54
N LYS A 167 -6.40 -1.33 -21.57
CA LYS A 167 -5.07 -1.94 -21.72
C LYS A 167 -5.01 -3.41 -21.27
N GLY A 168 -6.12 -3.98 -20.81
CA GLY A 168 -6.18 -5.33 -20.26
C GLY A 168 -5.41 -5.51 -18.95
N VAL A 169 -5.21 -4.42 -18.19
CA VAL A 169 -4.51 -4.43 -16.90
C VAL A 169 -5.54 -4.61 -15.81
N LEU A 170 -5.48 -5.75 -15.12
CA LEU A 170 -6.43 -6.09 -14.05
C LEU A 170 -5.84 -5.95 -12.65
N HIS A 171 -4.52 -6.12 -12.49
CA HIS A 171 -3.83 -5.81 -11.25
C HIS A 171 -2.85 -4.68 -11.54
N CYS A 172 -3.05 -3.53 -10.91
CA CYS A 172 -2.18 -2.37 -11.07
C CYS A 172 -1.06 -2.41 -10.02
N PRO A 173 0.18 -2.72 -10.41
CA PRO A 173 1.34 -2.63 -9.52
C PRO A 173 1.69 -1.17 -9.26
N ALA A 174 2.02 -0.84 -8.01
CA ALA A 174 2.46 0.48 -7.61
C ALA A 174 3.67 0.38 -6.66
N PRO A 175 4.80 1.01 -6.99
CA PRO A 175 5.91 1.13 -6.07
C PRO A 175 5.51 2.02 -4.88
N MET A 176 5.91 1.62 -3.69
CA MET A 176 5.83 2.44 -2.48
C MET A 176 7.06 3.32 -2.41
N ILE A 177 6.84 4.63 -2.41
CA ILE A 177 7.88 5.65 -2.36
C ILE A 177 7.88 6.22 -0.96
N ASP A 178 8.87 5.81 -0.18
CA ASP A 178 9.07 6.31 1.18
C ASP A 178 9.32 7.82 1.18
N CYS A 179 8.44 8.55 1.85
CA CYS A 179 8.53 10.00 2.00
C CYS A 179 9.00 10.35 3.42
N TYR A 180 9.87 11.36 3.51
CA TYR A 180 10.51 11.79 4.76
C TYR A 180 10.65 13.32 4.80
N PRO A 181 10.78 13.93 5.99
CA PRO A 181 10.96 15.37 6.11
C PRO A 181 12.31 15.82 5.52
N SER A 182 12.33 17.03 4.95
CA SER A 182 13.59 17.65 4.49
C SER A 182 14.58 17.91 5.62
N ASN A 183 14.07 18.06 6.85
CA ASN A 183 14.79 18.34 8.09
C ASN A 183 14.75 17.11 9.01
N SER A 184 15.19 17.28 10.27
CA SER A 184 15.13 16.21 11.27
C SER A 184 13.74 15.64 11.46
N ILE A 185 13.66 14.31 11.54
CA ILE A 185 12.44 13.57 11.84
C ILE A 185 11.78 14.02 13.15
N LYS A 186 12.59 14.47 14.13
CA LYS A 186 12.11 14.97 15.43
C LYS A 186 11.25 16.23 15.31
N SER A 187 11.37 16.97 14.21
CA SER A 187 10.58 18.18 13.93
C SER A 187 9.34 17.92 13.06
N ALA A 188 9.19 16.70 12.55
CA ALA A 188 8.14 16.31 11.62
C ALA A 188 6.89 15.81 12.35
N VAL A 189 6.21 16.73 13.03
CA VAL A 189 4.97 16.43 13.77
C VAL A 189 3.80 16.28 12.80
N PHE A 190 3.15 15.12 12.83
CA PHE A 190 1.93 14.84 12.07
C PHE A 190 0.83 14.32 13.00
N ASP A 191 0.00 15.25 13.45
CA ASP A 191 -1.00 15.04 14.52
C ASP A 191 -2.39 14.61 14.01
N GLY A 192 -2.57 14.54 12.69
CA GLY A 192 -3.86 14.26 12.06
C GLY A 192 -4.82 15.45 12.00
N SER A 193 -4.30 16.68 12.04
CA SER A 193 -5.07 17.86 11.64
C SER A 193 -5.70 17.69 10.23
N THR A 194 -6.96 18.12 10.08
CA THR A 194 -7.78 17.83 8.88
C THR A 194 -7.28 18.48 7.60
N ASP A 195 -6.53 19.57 7.72
CA ASP A 195 -6.14 20.41 6.59
C ASP A 195 -4.69 20.17 6.16
N ILE A 196 -4.02 19.17 6.76
CA ILE A 196 -2.62 18.87 6.49
C ILE A 196 -2.50 17.48 5.87
N MET A 197 -1.94 17.44 4.67
CA MET A 197 -1.53 16.21 4.00
C MET A 197 -0.13 15.78 4.45
N PRO A 198 0.15 14.47 4.56
CA PRO A 198 1.44 13.97 5.04
C PRO A 198 2.66 14.50 4.26
N TRP A 199 2.52 14.66 2.94
CA TRP A 199 3.58 15.21 2.07
C TRP A 199 3.84 16.71 2.25
N GLN A 200 3.05 17.43 3.04
CA GLN A 200 3.37 18.81 3.43
C GLN A 200 4.41 18.85 4.55
N ILE A 201 4.55 17.77 5.32
CA ILE A 201 5.53 17.62 6.41
C ILE A 201 6.70 16.74 5.95
N ALA A 202 6.40 15.49 5.57
CA ALA A 202 7.35 14.54 5.03
C ALA A 202 7.44 14.71 3.50
N ASN A 203 7.99 15.85 3.08
CA ASN A 203 7.88 16.33 1.71
C ASN A 203 9.02 15.89 0.78
N SER A 204 9.98 15.09 1.24
CA SER A 204 11.12 14.63 0.45
C SER A 204 11.07 13.13 0.16
N PHE A 205 11.64 12.72 -0.97
CA PHE A 205 11.81 11.32 -1.34
C PHE A 205 13.05 11.17 -2.23
N ASP A 206 13.52 9.94 -2.44
CA ASP A 206 14.65 9.70 -3.35
C ASP A 206 14.20 9.63 -4.80
N ARG A 207 14.89 10.31 -5.70
CA ARG A 207 14.61 10.21 -7.15
C ARG A 207 15.21 8.98 -7.82
N GLN A 208 16.06 8.22 -7.13
CA GLN A 208 16.80 7.08 -7.68
C GLN A 208 17.23 6.11 -6.57
N GLY A 209 17.91 5.01 -6.94
CA GLY A 209 18.38 4.00 -5.98
C GLY A 209 17.37 2.88 -5.72
N TYR A 210 16.44 2.68 -6.64
CA TYR A 210 15.45 1.60 -6.60
C TYR A 210 15.85 0.47 -7.53
N ARG A 211 15.57 -0.77 -7.12
CA ARG A 211 15.80 -1.98 -7.91
C ARG A 211 14.50 -2.75 -8.02
N LEU A 212 14.02 -2.92 -9.25
CA LEU A 212 12.76 -3.55 -9.58
C LEU A 212 13.02 -4.92 -10.21
N PHE A 213 12.36 -5.96 -9.70
CA PHE A 213 12.53 -7.31 -10.20
C PHE A 213 11.20 -7.97 -10.55
N ARG A 214 11.19 -8.69 -11.66
CA ARG A 214 10.18 -9.70 -11.99
C ARG A 214 10.49 -11.00 -11.27
N THR A 215 9.53 -11.53 -10.52
CA THR A 215 9.53 -12.89 -9.96
C THR A 215 8.55 -13.78 -10.72
N SER A 216 8.38 -15.03 -10.29
CA SER A 216 7.35 -15.92 -10.81
C SER A 216 5.93 -15.57 -10.35
N SER A 217 5.77 -14.73 -9.34
CA SER A 217 4.47 -14.43 -8.73
C SER A 217 4.06 -12.96 -8.80
N ALA A 218 5.02 -12.03 -8.91
CA ALA A 218 4.76 -10.59 -8.88
C ALA A 218 6.00 -9.79 -9.33
N MET A 219 5.84 -8.50 -9.56
CA MET A 219 6.93 -7.53 -9.45
C MET A 219 7.24 -7.23 -7.98
N THR A 220 8.52 -7.07 -7.66
CA THR A 220 9.03 -6.76 -6.33
C THR A 220 10.04 -5.63 -6.43
N MET A 221 10.04 -4.71 -5.47
CA MET A 221 10.94 -3.56 -5.46
C MET A 221 11.60 -3.43 -4.10
N MET A 222 12.83 -2.92 -4.11
CA MET A 222 13.63 -2.54 -2.94
C MET A 222 14.42 -1.28 -3.28
N GLY A 223 15.01 -0.64 -2.28
CA GLY A 223 15.82 0.56 -2.48
C GLY A 223 15.35 1.78 -1.71
N GLY A 224 15.66 2.94 -2.28
CA GLY A 224 15.31 4.23 -1.73
C GLY A 224 15.98 4.49 -0.36
N PRO A 225 15.30 5.19 0.57
CA PRO A 225 15.93 5.60 1.82
C PRO A 225 16.26 4.42 2.72
N ARG A 226 15.55 3.29 2.58
CA ARG A 226 15.82 2.07 3.35
C ARG A 226 17.21 1.51 3.06
N ASP A 227 17.66 1.51 1.81
CA ASP A 227 19.01 1.04 1.47
C ASP A 227 20.12 1.90 2.09
N ARG A 228 19.87 3.19 2.36
CA ARG A 228 20.83 4.05 3.06
C ARG A 228 20.84 3.82 4.57
N LEU A 229 19.72 3.37 5.13
CA LEU A 229 19.56 3.15 6.56
C LEU A 229 20.06 1.77 7.00
N LEU A 230 19.87 0.76 6.15
CA LEU A 230 20.12 -0.64 6.45
C LEU A 230 21.51 -1.06 5.95
N ASP A 231 22.39 -1.52 6.85
CA ASP A 231 23.71 -2.07 6.50
C ASP A 231 23.66 -3.54 6.04
N ASP A 232 22.45 -4.06 5.75
CA ASP A 232 22.21 -5.45 5.32
C ASP A 232 21.38 -5.48 4.02
N PRO A 233 22.06 -5.52 2.86
CA PRO A 233 21.41 -5.48 1.57
C PRO A 233 20.81 -6.82 1.12
N GLU A 234 20.63 -7.80 1.99
CA GLU A 234 19.95 -9.07 1.64
C GLU A 234 18.55 -9.19 2.26
N HIS A 235 18.16 -8.25 3.12
CA HIS A 235 16.98 -8.36 3.95
C HIS A 235 16.07 -7.13 3.85
N TYR A 236 15.23 -7.12 2.81
CA TYR A 236 14.40 -5.96 2.49
C TYR A 236 12.91 -6.15 2.75
N ASP A 237 12.26 -5.05 3.13
CA ASP A 237 10.83 -4.90 3.01
C ASP A 237 10.47 -4.67 1.53
N GLU A 238 9.43 -5.35 1.06
CA GLU A 238 8.96 -5.26 -0.32
C GLU A 238 8.28 -3.91 -0.57
N LEU A 239 8.90 -3.04 -1.38
CA LEU A 239 8.41 -1.71 -1.77
C LEU A 239 7.47 -1.75 -2.98
N MET A 240 6.80 -2.88 -3.25
CA MET A 240 5.85 -3.00 -4.35
C MET A 240 4.52 -3.50 -3.81
N LYS A 241 3.42 -2.80 -4.08
CA LYS A 241 2.06 -3.21 -3.71
C LYS A 241 1.20 -3.27 -4.97
N TYR A 242 0.02 -3.84 -4.82
CA TYR A 242 -1.03 -3.82 -5.83
C TYR A 242 -2.20 -3.10 -5.18
N PRO A 243 -2.29 -1.77 -5.30
CA PRO A 243 -3.35 -1.03 -4.65
C PRO A 243 -4.68 -1.15 -5.38
N LEU A 244 -4.70 -1.19 -6.71
CA LEU A 244 -5.94 -1.21 -7.48
C LEU A 244 -6.04 -2.53 -8.26
N LEU A 245 -7.02 -3.36 -7.92
CA LEU A 245 -7.20 -4.69 -8.53
C LEU A 245 -8.65 -4.94 -8.93
N PHE A 246 -8.84 -5.57 -10.09
CA PHE A 246 -10.06 -6.26 -10.43
C PHE A 246 -10.08 -7.65 -9.79
N VAL A 247 -10.93 -7.83 -8.78
CA VAL A 247 -11.00 -9.03 -7.96
C VAL A 247 -12.07 -9.98 -8.50
N GLU A 248 -11.65 -11.02 -9.20
CA GLU A 248 -12.57 -12.07 -9.70
C GLU A 248 -12.80 -13.21 -8.71
N HIS A 249 -11.90 -13.32 -7.72
CA HIS A 249 -11.85 -14.45 -6.80
C HIS A 249 -11.60 -13.96 -5.39
N GLU A 250 -12.32 -14.52 -4.43
CA GLU A 250 -12.23 -14.16 -3.01
C GLU A 250 -10.78 -14.24 -2.49
N ILE A 251 -10.01 -15.19 -3.01
CA ILE A 251 -8.65 -15.45 -2.56
C ILE A 251 -7.59 -14.47 -3.08
N ALA A 252 -7.98 -13.44 -3.82
CA ALA A 252 -7.05 -12.52 -4.48
C ALA A 252 -6.02 -11.93 -3.51
N PHE A 253 -6.45 -11.62 -2.27
CA PHE A 253 -5.58 -11.05 -1.24
C PHE A 253 -5.02 -12.08 -0.24
N THR A 254 -5.47 -13.34 -0.26
CA THR A 254 -5.14 -14.36 0.76
C THR A 254 -3.65 -14.65 0.85
N ILE A 255 -2.98 -14.67 -0.31
CA ILE A 255 -1.56 -15.02 -0.39
C ILE A 255 -0.71 -13.85 0.11
N SER A 256 -0.88 -12.69 -0.52
CA SER A 256 -0.21 -11.45 -0.15
C SER A 256 -0.80 -10.29 -0.94
N ILE A 257 -0.99 -9.15 -0.30
CA ILE A 257 -1.28 -7.86 -0.97
C ILE A 257 -0.13 -7.39 -1.90
N HIS A 258 1.08 -7.92 -1.72
CA HIS A 258 2.23 -7.68 -2.60
C HIS A 258 2.31 -8.71 -3.74
N LYS A 259 1.51 -9.79 -3.69
CA LYS A 259 1.53 -10.90 -4.66
C LYS A 259 0.11 -11.43 -4.83
N PRO A 260 -0.83 -10.60 -5.29
CA PRO A 260 -2.23 -11.02 -5.34
C PRO A 260 -2.41 -12.14 -6.37
N TRP A 261 -3.41 -12.98 -6.15
CA TRP A 261 -3.76 -14.06 -7.05
C TRP A 261 -4.87 -13.61 -8.03
N PRO A 262 -4.84 -14.00 -9.32
CA PRO A 262 -3.88 -14.89 -9.98
C PRO A 262 -2.59 -14.17 -10.40
N PHE A 263 -1.47 -14.88 -10.29
CA PHE A 263 -0.12 -14.30 -10.37
C PHE A 263 0.26 -13.79 -11.76
N ASP A 264 -0.33 -14.32 -12.81
CA ASP A 264 -0.08 -13.92 -14.19
C ASP A 264 -0.56 -12.50 -14.51
N ARG A 265 -1.43 -11.93 -13.66
CA ARG A 265 -1.92 -10.56 -13.77
C ARG A 265 -0.99 -9.52 -13.16
N ASN A 266 -0.02 -9.94 -12.36
CA ASN A 266 0.85 -9.04 -11.58
C ASN A 266 1.97 -8.37 -12.40
N PHE A 267 1.81 -8.30 -13.72
CA PHE A 267 2.87 -7.93 -14.64
C PHE A 267 2.36 -7.00 -15.74
N SER A 268 2.11 -5.75 -15.37
CA SER A 268 1.81 -4.63 -16.26
C SER A 268 2.82 -3.51 -16.07
N PRO A 269 2.88 -2.52 -17.00
CA PRO A 269 3.59 -1.28 -16.71
C PRO A 269 3.06 -0.67 -15.42
N ILE A 270 3.92 0.04 -14.70
CA ILE A 270 3.50 0.77 -13.50
C ILE A 270 2.78 2.04 -13.97
N TYR A 271 1.56 2.25 -13.50
CA TYR A 271 0.70 3.39 -13.88
C TYR A 271 0.36 4.33 -12.71
N GLY A 272 0.93 4.06 -11.54
CA GLY A 272 0.84 4.92 -10.36
C GLY A 272 1.81 4.45 -9.28
N SER A 273 2.01 5.28 -8.27
CA SER A 273 2.85 5.01 -7.10
C SER A 273 2.06 5.24 -5.81
N LEU A 274 2.46 4.60 -4.73
CA LEU A 274 1.98 4.92 -3.40
C LEU A 274 3.02 5.81 -2.71
N LEU A 275 2.68 7.06 -2.39
CA LEU A 275 3.46 7.81 -1.41
C LEU A 275 3.27 7.14 -0.05
N HIS A 276 4.37 6.85 0.65
CA HIS A 276 4.37 5.99 1.82
C HIS A 276 5.05 6.68 3.00
N PHE A 277 4.32 6.85 4.10
CA PHE A 277 4.68 7.77 5.18
C PHE A 277 4.96 7.04 6.50
N LYS A 278 6.23 6.71 6.75
CA LYS A 278 6.68 6.06 8.00
C LYS A 278 7.59 6.91 8.88
N PHE A 279 7.92 8.12 8.45
CA PHE A 279 8.96 8.94 9.05
C PHE A 279 8.37 10.26 9.61
N PHE A 280 8.00 10.24 10.90
CA PHE A 280 7.48 11.37 11.67
C PHE A 280 8.10 11.39 13.08
N SER A 281 7.85 12.43 13.86
CA SER A 281 8.39 12.57 15.22
C SER A 281 8.06 11.39 16.14
N GLU A 282 6.91 10.76 15.95
CA GLU A 282 6.41 9.64 16.76
C GLU A 282 6.94 8.28 16.31
N THR A 283 7.73 8.21 15.21
CA THR A 283 8.19 6.94 14.63
C THR A 283 8.89 6.07 15.66
N GLU A 284 9.72 6.62 16.54
CA GLU A 284 10.42 5.84 17.58
C GLU A 284 9.44 5.17 18.56
N GLU A 285 8.46 5.93 19.05
CA GLU A 285 7.46 5.42 19.98
C GLU A 285 6.59 4.35 19.31
N PHE A 286 6.15 4.59 18.08
CA PHE A 286 5.39 3.65 17.27
C PHE A 286 6.17 2.34 17.06
N VAL A 287 7.44 2.43 16.66
CA VAL A 287 8.34 1.30 16.46
C VAL A 287 8.50 0.48 17.75
N LYS A 288 8.71 1.13 18.90
CA LYS A 288 8.81 0.45 20.20
C LYS A 288 7.53 -0.30 20.55
N LYS A 289 6.36 0.32 20.38
CA LYS A 289 5.06 -0.32 20.61
C LYS A 289 4.82 -1.50 19.66
N ALA A 290 5.18 -1.35 18.38
CA ALA A 290 5.05 -2.40 17.36
C ALA A 290 5.96 -3.63 17.64
N ILE A 291 7.16 -3.40 18.17
CA ILE A 291 8.07 -4.48 18.62
C ILE A 291 7.47 -5.20 19.83
N ALA A 292 7.01 -4.46 20.84
CA ALA A 292 6.41 -5.01 22.05
C ALA A 292 5.14 -5.83 21.76
N GLY A 293 4.30 -5.38 20.82
CA GLY A 293 3.06 -6.06 20.45
C GLY A 293 3.25 -7.36 19.65
N GLY A 294 4.39 -7.57 19.01
CA GLY A 294 4.74 -8.83 18.33
C GLY A 294 3.81 -9.25 17.17
N GLN A 295 3.05 -8.30 16.61
CA GLN A 295 2.05 -8.57 15.57
C GLN A 295 2.61 -8.56 14.14
N TYR A 296 3.80 -7.99 13.92
CA TYR A 296 4.35 -7.78 12.58
C TYR A 296 5.26 -8.93 12.12
N PHE A 297 5.44 -9.02 10.80
CA PHE A 297 6.17 -10.11 10.13
C PHE A 297 7.58 -10.32 10.69
N LYS A 298 8.03 -11.59 10.73
CA LYS A 298 9.35 -12.01 11.24
C LYS A 298 9.71 -11.46 12.64
N GLY A 299 8.73 -11.27 13.52
CA GLY A 299 8.98 -10.78 14.89
C GLY A 299 9.44 -9.32 14.93
N SER A 300 8.79 -8.48 14.11
CA SER A 300 9.04 -7.04 14.01
C SER A 300 10.46 -6.68 13.55
N ARG A 301 11.08 -7.49 12.67
CA ARG A 301 12.47 -7.28 12.21
C ARG A 301 12.69 -5.92 11.55
N ALA A 302 11.82 -5.52 10.62
CA ALA A 302 11.88 -4.21 9.97
C ALA A 302 11.83 -3.06 11.00
N TYR A 303 10.95 -3.19 11.99
CA TYR A 303 10.85 -2.24 13.10
C TYR A 303 12.10 -2.22 13.97
N LYS A 304 12.72 -3.39 14.24
CA LYS A 304 13.99 -3.45 14.98
C LYS A 304 15.11 -2.73 14.25
N THR A 305 15.25 -2.95 12.94
CA THR A 305 16.30 -2.26 12.18
C THR A 305 16.01 -0.77 12.02
N MET A 306 14.75 -0.37 11.92
CA MET A 306 14.36 1.04 12.02
C MET A 306 14.74 1.62 13.39
N LEU A 307 14.50 0.92 14.50
CA LEU A 307 14.91 1.36 15.84
C LEU A 307 16.43 1.48 15.99
N GLU A 308 17.20 0.54 15.44
CA GLU A 308 18.66 0.60 15.40
C GLU A 308 19.13 1.84 14.63
N ALA A 309 18.52 2.14 13.48
CA ALA A 309 18.81 3.34 12.70
C ALA A 309 18.44 4.64 13.45
N ILE A 310 17.31 4.66 14.19
CA ILE A 310 16.92 5.79 15.04
C ILE A 310 17.97 6.00 16.13
N THR A 311 18.32 4.93 16.84
CA THR A 311 19.27 4.98 17.98
C THR A 311 20.66 5.42 17.53
N ALA A 312 21.07 5.02 16.33
CA ALA A 312 22.34 5.43 15.72
C ALA A 312 22.31 6.84 15.11
N GLY A 313 21.20 7.58 15.21
CA GLY A 313 21.06 8.93 14.65
C GLY A 313 20.97 8.97 13.12
N LYS A 314 20.86 7.83 12.43
CA LYS A 314 20.78 7.75 10.96
C LYS A 314 19.51 8.41 10.39
N LEU A 315 18.50 8.62 11.24
CA LEU A 315 17.21 9.24 10.91
C LEU A 315 17.14 10.74 11.25
N ASP A 316 18.17 11.31 11.88
CA ASP A 316 18.21 12.74 12.20
C ASP A 316 18.35 13.62 10.96
N ASN A 317 18.86 13.09 9.84
CA ASN A 317 18.80 13.71 8.53
C ASN A 317 18.81 12.65 7.40
N LEU A 318 17.65 12.35 6.85
CA LEU A 318 17.50 11.41 5.72
C LEU A 318 17.85 12.02 4.36
N ASN A 319 17.96 13.35 4.32
CA ASN A 319 18.19 14.11 3.10
C ASN A 319 19.60 13.85 2.55
N SER A 320 19.72 13.73 1.24
CA SER A 320 20.93 13.38 0.52
C SER A 320 20.94 14.01 -0.86
N ASN A 321 22.03 13.83 -1.62
CA ASN A 321 22.14 14.32 -3.00
C ASN A 321 21.13 13.69 -3.99
N VAL A 322 20.49 12.58 -3.61
CA VAL A 322 19.44 11.94 -4.42
C VAL A 322 18.02 12.34 -4.00
N SER A 323 17.89 13.09 -2.91
CA SER A 323 16.61 13.52 -2.37
C SER A 323 16.04 14.71 -3.15
N VAL A 324 14.74 14.69 -3.40
CA VAL A 324 13.99 15.79 -4.01
C VAL A 324 12.68 16.01 -3.26
N GLN A 325 12.17 17.24 -3.30
CA GLN A 325 10.87 17.56 -2.71
C GLN A 325 9.74 17.15 -3.65
N TYR A 326 8.68 16.58 -3.10
CA TYR A 326 7.47 16.21 -3.80
C TYR A 326 6.70 17.45 -4.27
N GLN A 327 6.38 17.49 -5.57
CA GLN A 327 5.68 18.61 -6.22
C GLN A 327 4.35 18.21 -6.86
N GLY A 328 4.02 16.92 -6.93
CA GLY A 328 2.77 16.42 -7.53
C GLY A 328 2.98 15.23 -8.47
N SER A 329 1.87 14.73 -9.03
CA SER A 329 1.86 13.55 -9.90
C SER A 329 2.75 13.67 -11.13
N LYS A 330 2.74 14.85 -11.77
CA LYS A 330 3.55 15.14 -12.95
C LYS A 330 5.04 14.97 -12.69
N GLN A 331 5.52 15.36 -11.51
CA GLN A 331 6.94 15.18 -11.16
C GLN A 331 7.32 13.69 -11.12
N LEU A 332 6.49 12.86 -10.50
CA LEU A 332 6.74 11.41 -10.43
C LEU A 332 6.69 10.75 -11.82
N LEU A 333 5.78 11.21 -12.69
CA LEU A 333 5.73 10.81 -14.10
C LEU A 333 7.04 11.18 -14.82
N ASP A 334 7.47 12.43 -14.72
CA ASP A 334 8.68 12.95 -15.40
C ASP A 334 9.96 12.27 -14.87
N LEU A 335 9.98 11.88 -13.59
CA LEU A 335 11.06 11.08 -12.98
C LEU A 335 10.98 9.58 -13.30
N GLY A 336 9.92 9.11 -13.96
CA GLY A 336 9.78 7.73 -14.42
C GLY A 336 9.28 6.74 -13.38
N PHE A 337 8.69 7.19 -12.28
CA PHE A 337 8.13 6.28 -11.26
C PHE A 337 6.91 5.49 -11.76
N PHE A 338 6.22 6.03 -12.75
CA PHE A 338 5.15 5.37 -13.48
C PHE A 338 5.05 5.93 -14.90
N LYS A 339 4.26 5.27 -15.75
CA LYS A 339 3.86 5.77 -17.08
C LYS A 339 2.44 6.33 -17.00
N SER A 340 2.07 7.18 -17.96
CA SER A 340 0.67 7.59 -18.10
C SER A 340 -0.19 6.41 -18.55
N ALA A 341 -1.38 6.29 -17.96
CA ALA A 341 -2.41 5.36 -18.43
C ALA A 341 -3.26 5.96 -19.56
N PHE A 342 -3.23 7.28 -19.73
CA PHE A 342 -4.16 8.03 -20.57
C PHE A 342 -3.68 8.24 -22.00
#